data_AF-A0A6G1PUM0-F1
#
_entry.id   AF-A0A6G1PUM0-F1
#
_cell.length_a   1.000
_cell.length_b   1.000
_cell.length_c   1.000
_cell.angle_alpha   90.00
_cell.angle_beta   90.00
_cell.angle_gamma   90.00
#
_symmetry.space_group_name_H-M   'P 1'
#
loop_
_entity.id
_entity.type
_entity.pdbx_description
1 polymer ?
#
loop_
_entity_poly.entity_id
_entity_poly.type
_entity_poly.pdbx_seq_one_letter_code
_entity_poly.pdbx_strand_id
1 'polypeptide(L)'
;MMSLLKNLAMVFLVGALSPLHSHIFTHAASTSPPVTRSRIIFLTAQDTDDDYGEGEFNNESSPPVVMATVNTAILYQEPKICKYNPCQENQELCAQLSARTKCICPGVSGADEPPHAPRIQALLPISEGNDTGNVEVQWCAPSSVVFWYRVLVEGRNSDAYKFGVASRRAVVGSLEVGTKVCVEALNNAGHSTPSVFSCKRYDPPKPDNLTWIIGGGVILLLLLTIGSVILWKCKMCKKGKRDSTEGLGNPSYTTGGTL
;
A
#
# COMPACT_ATOMS: atom_id res chain seq x y z
N MET A 1 -2.71 51.47 13.26
CA MET A 1 -2.38 50.31 12.39
C MET A 1 -1.35 49.34 12.99
N MET A 2 -0.49 49.71 13.94
CA MET A 2 0.50 48.77 14.54
C MET A 2 -0.04 47.76 15.58
N SER A 3 -1.24 47.93 16.15
CA SER A 3 -1.77 47.01 17.17
C SER A 3 -2.38 45.72 16.59
N LEU A 4 -3.01 45.84 15.41
CA LEU A 4 -3.62 44.70 14.70
C LEU A 4 -2.58 43.71 14.14
N LEU A 5 -1.43 44.21 13.68
CA LEU A 5 -0.31 43.39 13.23
C LEU A 5 0.35 42.60 14.37
N LYS A 6 0.40 43.16 15.59
CA LYS A 6 0.88 42.46 16.78
C LYS A 6 -0.04 41.31 17.19
N ASN A 7 -1.36 41.52 17.11
CA ASN A 7 -2.33 40.48 17.45
C ASN A 7 -2.38 39.36 16.40
N LEU A 8 -2.23 39.68 15.11
CA LEU A 8 -2.07 38.69 14.04
C LEU A 8 -0.78 37.88 14.22
N ALA A 9 0.35 38.54 14.51
CA ALA A 9 1.62 37.85 14.76
C ALA A 9 1.56 36.93 15.99
N MET A 10 0.84 37.32 17.05
CA MET A 10 0.67 36.49 18.24
C MET A 10 -0.21 35.25 17.98
N VAL A 11 -1.25 35.36 17.16
CA VAL A 11 -2.08 34.21 16.74
C VAL A 11 -1.27 33.25 15.84
N PHE A 12 -0.40 33.77 14.97
CA PHE A 12 0.51 32.94 14.18
C PHE A 12 1.62 32.28 15.02
N LEU A 13 2.12 32.95 16.07
CA LEU A 13 3.14 32.39 16.97
C LEU A 13 2.57 31.33 17.93
N VAL A 14 1.30 31.44 18.35
CA VAL A 14 0.64 30.41 19.17
C VAL A 14 0.18 29.21 18.33
N GLY A 15 -0.13 29.42 17.04
CA GLY A 15 -0.46 28.33 16.10
C GLY A 15 0.74 27.56 15.55
N ALA A 16 1.97 28.08 15.70
CA ALA A 16 3.20 27.44 15.22
C ALA A 16 3.94 26.60 16.29
N LEU A 17 3.45 26.59 17.53
CA LEU A 17 3.91 25.66 18.57
C LEU A 17 2.96 24.46 18.61
N SER A 18 3.12 23.58 17.63
CA SER A 18 2.55 22.23 17.68
C SER A 18 3.02 21.53 18.96
N PRO A 19 2.14 21.13 19.89
CA PRO A 19 2.53 20.15 20.88
C PRO A 19 2.81 18.85 20.14
N LEU A 20 3.99 18.28 20.37
CA LEU A 20 4.31 16.92 19.94
C LEU A 20 3.15 16.00 20.32
N HIS A 21 2.69 15.25 19.31
CA HIS A 21 1.73 14.16 19.48
C HIS A 21 2.13 13.27 20.66
N SER A 22 1.30 13.28 21.70
CA SER A 22 1.34 12.27 22.75
C SER A 22 0.69 11.01 22.19
N HIS A 23 1.48 10.12 21.60
CA HIS A 23 1.04 8.75 21.37
C HIS A 23 1.03 8.03 22.73
N ILE A 24 -0.13 8.00 23.36
CA ILE A 24 -0.43 7.01 24.39
C ILE A 24 -0.49 5.66 23.67
N PHE A 25 0.63 4.94 23.67
CA PHE A 25 0.65 3.51 23.38
C PHE A 25 0.01 2.80 24.57
N THR A 26 -1.29 2.57 24.49
CA THR A 26 -1.93 1.53 25.29
C THR A 26 -1.43 0.19 24.74
N HIS A 27 -0.38 -0.36 25.35
CA HIS A 27 -0.01 -1.76 25.12
C HIS A 27 -1.11 -2.64 25.73
N ALA A 28 -2.09 -3.02 24.91
CA ALA A 28 -2.81 -4.25 25.17
C ALA A 28 -1.78 -5.38 24.97
N ALA A 29 -1.38 -6.00 26.08
CA ALA A 29 -0.57 -7.21 26.06
C ALA A 29 -1.42 -8.32 25.41
N SER A 30 -1.30 -8.45 24.09
CA SER A 30 -1.79 -9.63 23.38
C SER A 30 -0.85 -10.77 23.75
N THR A 31 -1.29 -11.61 24.68
CA THR A 31 -0.64 -12.86 25.03
C THR A 31 -0.67 -13.74 23.80
N SER A 32 0.42 -13.76 23.03
CA SER A 32 0.61 -14.78 22.01
C SER A 32 0.66 -16.14 22.70
N PRO A 33 -0.06 -17.17 22.19
CA PRO A 33 0.19 -18.53 22.64
C PRO A 33 1.64 -18.89 22.31
N PRO A 34 2.29 -19.73 23.13
CA PRO A 34 3.71 -20.05 22.98
C PRO A 34 3.94 -20.62 21.59
N VAL A 35 4.87 -20.00 20.85
CA VAL A 35 5.42 -20.55 19.62
C VAL A 35 6.08 -21.87 20.00
N THR A 36 5.37 -22.98 19.78
CA THR A 36 5.97 -24.31 19.78
C THR A 36 6.98 -24.34 18.65
N ARG A 37 8.24 -24.09 19.02
CA ARG A 37 9.41 -24.34 18.19
C ARG A 37 9.37 -25.81 17.79
N SER A 38 8.92 -26.11 16.58
CA SER A 38 9.13 -27.41 15.96
C SER A 38 10.64 -27.60 15.83
N ARG A 39 11.21 -28.38 16.76
CA ARG A 39 12.58 -28.85 16.67
C ARG A 39 12.61 -29.78 15.47
N ILE A 40 13.16 -29.30 14.35
CA ILE A 40 13.49 -30.18 13.22
C ILE A 40 14.56 -31.13 13.76
N ILE A 41 14.14 -32.35 14.11
CA ILE A 41 15.05 -33.45 14.37
C ILE A 41 15.43 -33.96 13.00
N PHE A 42 16.66 -33.71 12.59
CA PHE A 42 17.26 -34.49 11.50
C PHE A 42 17.40 -35.91 12.05
N LEU A 43 16.46 -36.79 11.71
CA LEU A 43 16.72 -38.23 11.77
C LEU A 43 17.71 -38.49 10.65
N THR A 44 18.99 -38.60 11.00
CA THR A 44 19.90 -39.42 10.22
C THR A 44 19.30 -40.83 10.28
N ALA A 45 18.64 -41.24 9.20
CA ALA A 45 18.30 -42.64 9.01
C ALA A 45 19.63 -43.38 9.03
N GLN A 46 19.84 -44.06 10.16
CA GLN A 46 20.89 -45.00 10.42
C GLN A 46 20.76 -46.11 9.37
N ASP A 47 21.77 -46.24 8.51
CA ASP A 47 21.92 -47.38 7.61
C ASP A 47 21.71 -48.65 8.44
N THR A 48 20.61 -49.33 8.16
CA THR A 48 20.32 -50.66 8.67
C THR A 48 20.61 -51.57 7.49
N ASP A 49 21.88 -51.93 7.34
CA ASP A 49 22.29 -53.00 6.43
C ASP A 49 21.78 -54.31 7.05
N ASP A 50 20.74 -54.88 6.43
CA ASP A 50 20.21 -56.19 6.77
C ASP A 50 21.22 -57.27 6.34
N ASP A 51 21.64 -58.02 7.34
CA ASP A 51 22.53 -59.18 7.36
C ASP A 51 21.99 -60.37 6.53
N TYR A 52 22.79 -60.83 5.56
CA TYR A 52 22.76 -62.21 5.08
C TYR A 52 24.22 -62.70 4.97
N GLY A 53 24.69 -63.37 6.01
CA GLY A 53 25.92 -64.16 5.98
C GLY A 53 25.83 -65.35 5.01
N GLU A 54 26.96 -65.70 4.40
CA GLU A 54 27.75 -66.93 4.67
C GLU A 54 28.71 -67.16 3.47
N GLY A 55 30.02 -67.14 3.72
CA GLY A 55 31.05 -67.30 2.70
C GLY A 55 32.47 -67.12 3.22
N GLU A 56 32.95 -68.13 3.92
CA GLU A 56 34.29 -68.30 4.50
C GLU A 56 35.42 -68.25 3.44
N PHE A 57 36.47 -67.42 3.64
CA PHE A 57 37.88 -67.83 3.48
C PHE A 57 38.89 -66.77 3.98
N ASN A 58 39.99 -67.27 4.55
CA ASN A 58 41.02 -66.59 5.34
C ASN A 58 42.02 -65.72 4.54
N ASN A 59 42.50 -64.60 5.11
CA ASN A 59 43.91 -64.38 5.52
C ASN A 59 44.34 -62.90 5.65
N GLU A 60 45.31 -62.71 6.55
CA GLU A 60 46.28 -61.61 6.67
C GLU A 60 45.82 -60.25 7.23
N SER A 61 46.07 -60.12 8.54
CA SER A 61 45.99 -58.90 9.33
C SER A 61 46.92 -57.79 8.81
N SER A 62 46.35 -56.69 8.32
CA SER A 62 47.01 -55.38 8.23
C SER A 62 46.09 -54.32 8.87
N PRO A 63 46.55 -53.53 9.85
CA PRO A 63 45.70 -52.52 10.48
C PRO A 63 45.33 -51.44 9.45
N PRO A 64 44.06 -51.01 9.38
CA PRO A 64 43.67 -49.96 8.44
C PRO A 64 44.37 -48.66 8.83
N VAL A 65 45.17 -48.12 7.91
CA VAL A 65 45.68 -46.75 7.98
C VAL A 65 44.46 -45.84 8.01
N VAL A 66 44.19 -45.27 9.18
CA VAL A 66 43.17 -44.23 9.37
C VAL A 66 43.58 -43.07 8.48
N MET A 67 42.98 -42.96 7.30
CA MET A 67 43.07 -41.74 6.52
C MET A 67 42.44 -40.64 7.37
N ALA A 68 43.29 -39.75 7.88
CA ALA A 68 42.87 -38.61 8.65
C ALA A 68 41.75 -37.91 7.89
N THR A 69 40.59 -37.80 8.54
CA THR A 69 39.43 -37.07 8.06
C THR A 69 39.94 -35.72 7.58
N VAL A 70 39.96 -35.53 6.26
CA VAL A 70 40.18 -34.22 5.67
C VAL A 70 39.04 -33.38 6.21
N ASN A 71 39.34 -32.53 7.20
CA ASN A 71 38.45 -31.47 7.63
C ASN A 71 38.30 -30.53 6.45
N THR A 72 37.45 -30.89 5.50
CA THR A 72 36.86 -29.94 4.59
C THR A 72 36.06 -29.03 5.50
N ALA A 73 36.63 -27.87 5.81
CA ALA A 73 35.89 -26.78 6.42
C ALA A 73 34.76 -26.45 5.43
N ILE A 74 33.61 -27.11 5.59
CA ILE A 74 32.37 -26.70 4.97
C ILE A 74 32.11 -25.34 5.58
N LEU A 75 32.47 -24.31 4.82
CA LEU A 75 32.04 -22.95 5.08
C LEU A 75 30.52 -23.04 5.05
N TYR A 76 29.89 -23.11 6.22
CA TYR A 76 28.45 -22.99 6.38
C TYR A 76 28.08 -21.56 5.95
N GLN A 77 28.06 -21.31 4.65
CA GLN A 77 27.41 -20.13 4.11
C GLN A 77 25.93 -20.33 4.33
N GLU A 78 25.38 -19.54 5.22
CA GLU A 78 23.95 -19.51 5.45
C GLU A 78 23.24 -19.26 4.10
N PRO A 79 22.21 -20.06 3.75
CA PRO A 79 21.54 -19.97 2.47
C PRO A 79 20.98 -18.56 2.25
N LYS A 80 21.60 -17.80 1.33
CA LYS A 80 21.20 -16.42 1.03
C LYS A 80 19.95 -16.40 0.16
N ILE A 81 18.86 -15.82 0.65
CA ILE A 81 17.61 -15.67 -0.12
C ILE A 81 17.77 -14.61 -1.22
N CYS A 82 17.21 -14.86 -2.39
CA CYS A 82 17.19 -13.91 -3.50
C CYS A 82 16.39 -12.66 -3.14
N LYS A 83 16.95 -11.47 -3.42
CA LYS A 83 16.22 -10.20 -3.34
C LYS A 83 15.31 -10.09 -4.57
N TYR A 84 14.14 -10.70 -4.47
CA TYR A 84 13.11 -10.72 -5.51
C TYR A 84 11.79 -10.18 -4.95
N ASN A 85 11.14 -9.26 -5.65
CA ASN A 85 9.88 -8.66 -5.21
C ASN A 85 8.72 -9.21 -6.05
N PRO A 86 7.90 -10.16 -5.58
CA PRO A 86 6.90 -10.83 -6.42
C PRO A 86 5.85 -9.90 -7.05
N CYS A 87 5.68 -8.67 -6.57
CA CYS A 87 4.69 -7.71 -7.06
C CYS A 87 5.26 -6.70 -8.08
N GLN A 88 6.58 -6.70 -8.30
CA GLN A 88 7.22 -5.78 -9.23
C GLN A 88 7.17 -6.30 -10.67
N GLU A 89 6.69 -5.46 -11.59
CA GLU A 89 6.63 -5.77 -13.01
C GLU A 89 7.99 -5.62 -13.69
N ASN A 90 8.24 -6.41 -14.75
CA ASN A 90 9.44 -6.32 -15.59
C ASN A 90 10.79 -6.42 -14.87
N GLN A 91 10.81 -7.01 -13.67
CA GLN A 91 12.04 -7.36 -12.97
C GLN A 91 12.65 -8.64 -13.57
N GLU A 92 13.95 -8.85 -13.32
CA GLU A 92 14.63 -10.11 -13.62
C GLU A 92 13.97 -11.30 -12.87
N LEU A 93 13.77 -12.42 -13.58
CA LEU A 93 13.10 -13.58 -12.98
C LEU A 93 13.95 -14.17 -11.85
N CYS A 94 13.31 -14.67 -10.79
CA CYS A 94 14.05 -15.22 -9.66
C CYS A 94 15.01 -16.35 -10.07
N ALA A 95 14.61 -17.19 -11.03
CA ALA A 95 15.48 -18.25 -11.56
C ALA A 95 16.76 -17.71 -12.23
N GLN A 96 16.70 -16.52 -12.84
CA GLN A 96 17.88 -15.87 -13.42
C GLN A 96 18.75 -15.25 -12.31
N LEU A 97 18.13 -14.64 -11.30
CA LEU A 97 18.82 -14.12 -10.12
C LEU A 97 19.56 -15.21 -9.34
N SER A 98 18.93 -16.38 -9.16
CA SER A 98 19.54 -17.53 -8.48
C SER A 98 20.72 -18.09 -9.28
N ALA A 99 20.58 -18.21 -10.60
CA ALA A 99 21.66 -18.66 -11.48
C ALA A 99 22.90 -17.76 -11.39
N ARG A 100 22.70 -16.43 -11.38
CA ARG A 100 23.78 -15.42 -11.34
C ARG A 100 24.40 -15.28 -9.95
N THR A 101 23.59 -15.17 -8.91
CA THR A 101 24.06 -14.77 -7.56
C THR A 101 24.16 -15.92 -6.56
N LYS A 102 23.79 -17.14 -7.00
CA LYS A 102 23.75 -18.35 -6.16
C LYS A 102 22.87 -18.19 -4.92
N CYS A 103 21.89 -17.29 -4.98
CA CYS A 103 20.85 -17.15 -3.97
C CYS A 103 19.75 -18.20 -4.15
N ILE A 104 18.96 -18.42 -3.10
CA ILE A 104 17.82 -19.33 -3.12
C ILE A 104 16.53 -18.54 -3.31
N CYS A 105 15.73 -18.94 -4.30
CA CYS A 105 14.40 -18.41 -4.50
C CYS A 105 13.43 -18.96 -3.45
N PRO A 106 12.53 -18.14 -2.90
CA PRO A 106 11.53 -18.63 -1.95
C PRO A 106 10.67 -19.75 -2.54
N GLY A 107 10.61 -20.88 -1.83
CA GLY A 107 9.70 -22.03 -2.00
C GLY A 107 9.00 -22.14 -3.36
N VAL A 108 9.72 -22.53 -4.40
CA VAL A 108 9.18 -22.63 -5.76
C VAL A 108 8.62 -24.03 -5.96
N SER A 109 7.31 -24.19 -6.17
CA SER A 109 6.78 -25.46 -6.67
C SER A 109 7.36 -25.77 -8.05
N GLY A 110 7.61 -27.05 -8.34
CA GLY A 110 8.24 -27.50 -9.58
C GLY A 110 7.40 -27.18 -10.83
N ALA A 111 8.01 -27.28 -12.01
CA ALA A 111 7.29 -27.10 -13.28
C ALA A 111 6.28 -28.22 -13.57
N ASP A 112 6.41 -29.35 -12.87
CA ASP A 112 5.57 -30.55 -12.98
C ASP A 112 4.35 -30.53 -12.04
N GLU A 113 4.21 -29.47 -11.24
CA GLU A 113 3.07 -29.24 -10.35
C GLU A 113 2.32 -27.96 -10.76
N PRO A 114 0.98 -27.93 -10.76
CA PRO A 114 0.24 -26.70 -11.01
C PRO A 114 0.71 -25.54 -10.12
N PRO A 115 0.79 -24.30 -10.64
CA PRO A 115 1.27 -23.19 -9.83
C PRO A 115 0.32 -22.88 -8.67
N HIS A 116 0.86 -22.33 -7.59
CA HIS A 116 0.04 -21.68 -6.58
C HIS A 116 -0.66 -20.45 -7.18
N ALA A 117 -1.79 -20.08 -6.58
CA ALA A 117 -2.57 -18.95 -7.07
C ALA A 117 -1.80 -17.62 -6.86
N PRO A 118 -1.84 -16.68 -7.82
CA PRO A 118 -1.30 -15.34 -7.64
C PRO A 118 -2.17 -14.53 -6.67
N ARG A 119 -1.63 -13.42 -6.13
CA ARG A 119 -2.37 -12.54 -5.21
C ARG A 119 -2.71 -11.22 -5.88
N ILE A 120 -4.00 -10.94 -6.05
CA ILE A 120 -4.46 -9.63 -6.50
C ILE A 120 -4.19 -8.60 -5.39
N GLN A 121 -3.48 -7.53 -5.75
CA GLN A 121 -3.26 -6.36 -4.89
C GLN A 121 -4.44 -5.39 -5.01
N ALA A 122 -4.75 -4.99 -6.23
CA ALA A 122 -5.70 -3.92 -6.48
C ALA A 122 -6.46 -4.10 -7.80
N LEU A 123 -7.66 -3.52 -7.82
CA LEU A 123 -8.46 -3.27 -9.01
C LEU A 123 -8.67 -1.76 -9.05
N LEU A 124 -7.95 -1.06 -9.92
CA LEU A 124 -7.89 0.40 -9.93
C LEU A 124 -8.57 0.94 -11.18
N PRO A 125 -9.53 1.88 -11.07
CA PRO A 125 -10.02 2.59 -12.24
C PRO A 125 -8.91 3.45 -12.84
N ILE A 126 -8.85 3.51 -14.15
CA ILE A 126 -7.96 4.41 -14.89
C ILE A 126 -8.72 5.72 -15.15
N SER A 127 -8.19 6.81 -14.60
CA SER A 127 -8.83 8.13 -14.66
C SER A 127 -8.32 9.01 -15.81
N GLU A 128 -7.20 8.66 -16.43
CA GLU A 128 -6.51 9.48 -17.42
C GLU A 128 -5.97 8.65 -18.58
N GLY A 129 -5.87 9.26 -19.77
CA GLY A 129 -5.33 8.64 -20.97
C GLY A 129 -6.36 7.89 -21.81
N ASN A 130 -5.87 7.09 -22.77
CA ASN A 130 -6.73 6.39 -23.74
C ASN A 130 -7.58 5.27 -23.10
N ASP A 131 -7.13 4.74 -21.96
CA ASP A 131 -7.82 3.69 -21.21
C ASP A 131 -8.75 4.24 -20.11
N THR A 132 -9.11 5.53 -20.17
CA THR A 132 -10.00 6.15 -19.18
C THR A 132 -11.32 5.39 -19.07
N GLY A 133 -11.74 5.07 -17.85
CA GLY A 133 -12.95 4.30 -17.57
C GLY A 133 -12.74 2.78 -17.57
N ASN A 134 -11.56 2.29 -17.98
CA ASN A 134 -11.17 0.91 -17.81
C ASN A 134 -10.63 0.65 -16.40
N VAL A 135 -10.55 -0.62 -16.03
CA VAL A 135 -9.97 -1.06 -14.75
C VAL A 135 -8.65 -1.77 -14.99
N GLU A 136 -7.62 -1.38 -14.25
CA GLU A 136 -6.35 -2.06 -14.14
C GLU A 136 -6.36 -3.07 -12.98
N VAL A 137 -5.98 -4.30 -13.27
CA VAL A 137 -5.75 -5.37 -12.30
C VAL A 137 -4.27 -5.41 -11.97
N GLN A 138 -3.91 -5.35 -10.68
CA GLN A 138 -2.54 -5.49 -10.22
C GLN A 138 -2.39 -6.74 -9.34
N TRP A 139 -1.35 -7.56 -9.56
CA TRP A 139 -1.12 -8.79 -8.79
C TRP A 139 0.35 -9.05 -8.46
N CYS A 140 0.58 -9.93 -7.48
CA CYS A 140 1.87 -10.50 -7.15
C CYS A 140 1.98 -11.94 -7.67
N ALA A 141 3.17 -12.30 -8.14
CA ALA A 141 3.48 -13.67 -8.53
C ALA A 141 3.46 -14.63 -7.34
N PRO A 142 3.04 -15.88 -7.55
CA PRO A 142 3.17 -16.94 -6.57
C PRO A 142 4.64 -17.42 -6.46
N SER A 143 4.94 -18.14 -5.39
CA SER A 143 6.18 -18.92 -5.26
C SER A 143 6.04 -20.25 -6.00
N SER A 144 6.00 -20.18 -7.33
CA SER A 144 5.84 -21.33 -8.23
C SER A 144 6.51 -21.06 -9.57
N VAL A 145 6.82 -22.10 -10.34
CA VAL A 145 7.20 -21.93 -11.74
C VAL A 145 5.97 -21.50 -12.53
N VAL A 146 6.05 -20.32 -13.17
CA VAL A 146 4.98 -19.73 -13.98
C VAL A 146 5.53 -19.32 -15.35
N PHE A 147 4.77 -19.57 -16.42
CA PHE A 147 5.11 -19.15 -17.78
C PHE A 147 4.19 -18.02 -18.27
N TRP A 148 2.92 -18.06 -17.90
CA TRP A 148 1.93 -17.06 -18.30
C TRP A 148 0.91 -16.83 -17.18
N TYR A 149 0.27 -15.67 -17.21
CA TYR A 149 -0.91 -15.37 -16.41
C TYR A 149 -2.14 -15.29 -17.30
N ARG A 150 -3.29 -15.59 -16.72
CA ARG A 150 -4.59 -15.40 -17.34
C ARG A 150 -5.46 -14.56 -16.43
N VAL A 151 -6.13 -13.55 -16.99
CA VAL A 151 -7.11 -12.74 -16.25
C VAL A 151 -8.50 -13.09 -16.74
N LEU A 152 -9.37 -13.46 -15.80
CA LEU A 152 -10.74 -13.89 -16.03
C LEU A 152 -11.68 -12.85 -15.42
N VAL A 153 -12.66 -12.41 -16.19
CA VAL A 153 -13.70 -11.48 -15.74
C VAL A 153 -15.04 -12.22 -15.75
N GLU A 154 -15.75 -12.17 -14.63
CA GLU A 154 -17.08 -12.76 -14.49
C GLU A 154 -18.03 -12.23 -15.57
N GLY A 155 -18.72 -13.14 -16.27
CA GLY A 155 -19.61 -12.81 -17.39
C GLY A 155 -18.90 -12.65 -18.75
N ARG A 156 -17.56 -12.72 -18.81
CA ARG A 156 -16.78 -12.67 -20.07
C ARG A 156 -15.99 -13.96 -20.29
N ASN A 157 -16.70 -15.02 -20.70
CA ASN A 157 -16.12 -16.36 -20.82
C ASN A 157 -15.18 -16.55 -22.04
N SER A 158 -15.21 -15.66 -23.02
CA SER A 158 -14.39 -15.73 -24.24
C SER A 158 -13.10 -14.90 -24.18
N ASP A 159 -12.98 -13.98 -23.22
CA ASP A 159 -12.01 -12.88 -23.27
C ASP A 159 -10.89 -13.05 -22.23
N ALA A 160 -10.43 -14.29 -22.05
CA ALA A 160 -9.36 -14.57 -21.10
C ALA A 160 -8.04 -13.96 -21.59
N TYR A 161 -7.68 -12.80 -21.05
CA TYR A 161 -6.47 -12.08 -21.41
C TYR A 161 -5.23 -12.83 -20.90
N LYS A 162 -4.31 -13.16 -21.82
CA LYS A 162 -3.05 -13.83 -21.50
C LYS A 162 -1.92 -12.83 -21.39
N PHE A 163 -1.12 -12.93 -20.33
CA PHE A 163 0.02 -12.07 -20.04
C PHE A 163 1.29 -12.87 -19.79
N GLY A 164 2.44 -12.27 -20.08
CA GLY A 164 3.74 -12.92 -19.89
C GLY A 164 4.12 -13.09 -18.42
N VAL A 165 5.08 -13.97 -18.14
CA VAL A 165 5.60 -14.23 -16.79
C VAL A 165 6.09 -12.98 -16.03
N ALA A 166 6.55 -11.96 -16.74
CA ALA A 166 7.05 -10.71 -16.15
C ALA A 166 5.93 -9.71 -15.79
N SER A 167 4.70 -9.91 -16.29
CA SER A 167 3.58 -9.00 -16.10
C SER A 167 3.01 -9.07 -14.69
N ARG A 168 2.69 -7.92 -14.11
CA ARG A 168 2.00 -7.77 -12.82
C ARG A 168 0.77 -6.89 -12.92
N ARG A 169 0.49 -6.36 -14.11
CA ARG A 169 -0.63 -5.48 -14.40
C ARG A 169 -1.36 -5.86 -15.69
N ALA A 170 -2.66 -5.60 -15.74
CA ALA A 170 -3.51 -5.86 -16.90
C ALA A 170 -4.70 -4.91 -16.93
N VAL A 171 -5.05 -4.39 -18.12
CA VAL A 171 -6.27 -3.60 -18.32
C VAL A 171 -7.40 -4.52 -18.81
N VAL A 172 -8.54 -4.54 -18.12
CA VAL A 172 -9.67 -5.47 -18.38
C VAL A 172 -10.94 -4.79 -18.90
N GLY A 173 -10.83 -3.54 -19.36
CA GLY A 173 -11.97 -2.74 -19.77
C GLY A 173 -12.78 -2.20 -18.58
N SER A 174 -13.93 -1.60 -18.87
CA SER A 174 -14.87 -1.14 -17.83
C SER A 174 -15.51 -2.32 -17.10
N LEU A 175 -15.72 -2.17 -15.79
CA LEU A 175 -16.34 -3.17 -14.92
C LEU A 175 -17.50 -2.57 -14.14
N GLU A 176 -18.56 -3.35 -13.95
CA GLU A 176 -19.66 -2.98 -13.05
C GLU A 176 -19.27 -3.27 -11.60
N VAL A 177 -19.84 -2.50 -10.66
CA VAL A 177 -19.63 -2.69 -9.22
C VAL A 177 -20.04 -4.11 -8.82
N GLY A 178 -19.15 -4.79 -8.11
CA GLY A 178 -19.36 -6.17 -7.67
C GLY A 178 -18.86 -7.23 -8.65
N THR A 179 -18.49 -6.89 -9.89
CA THR A 179 -17.98 -7.86 -10.88
C THR A 179 -16.74 -8.56 -10.36
N LYS A 180 -16.72 -9.90 -10.36
CA LYS A 180 -15.56 -10.67 -9.91
C LYS A 180 -14.48 -10.77 -11.00
N VAL A 181 -13.25 -10.46 -10.63
CA VAL A 181 -12.05 -10.62 -11.47
C VAL A 181 -11.11 -11.61 -10.79
N CYS A 182 -10.60 -12.57 -11.56
CA CYS A 182 -9.64 -13.57 -11.08
C CYS A 182 -8.37 -13.55 -11.93
N VAL A 183 -7.23 -13.82 -11.29
CA VAL A 183 -5.95 -14.02 -11.97
C VAL A 183 -5.49 -15.45 -11.70
N GLU A 184 -5.10 -16.15 -12.76
CA GLU A 184 -4.56 -17.50 -12.72
C GLU A 184 -3.11 -17.50 -13.17
N ALA A 185 -2.28 -18.31 -12.52
CA ALA A 185 -0.92 -18.60 -12.94
C ALA A 185 -0.89 -19.94 -13.70
N LEU A 186 -0.11 -20.02 -14.77
CA LEU A 186 -0.05 -21.18 -15.66
C LEU A 186 1.37 -21.65 -15.88
N ASN A 187 1.56 -22.96 -15.93
CA ASN A 187 2.78 -23.64 -16.34
C ASN A 187 2.45 -24.90 -17.17
N ASN A 188 3.41 -25.81 -17.36
CA ASN A 188 3.21 -27.04 -18.13
C ASN A 188 2.27 -28.04 -17.44
N ALA A 189 2.22 -28.05 -16.12
CA ALA A 189 1.36 -28.94 -15.35
C ALA A 189 -0.10 -28.46 -15.29
N GLY A 190 -0.35 -27.18 -15.59
CA GLY A 190 -1.71 -26.65 -15.70
C GLY A 190 -1.85 -25.21 -15.21
N HIS A 191 -2.99 -24.91 -14.62
CA HIS A 191 -3.33 -23.60 -14.07
C HIS A 191 -3.58 -23.69 -12.57
N SER A 192 -3.32 -22.59 -11.88
CA SER A 192 -3.56 -22.48 -10.44
C SER A 192 -5.05 -22.54 -10.11
N THR A 193 -5.41 -23.28 -9.06
CA THR A 193 -6.77 -23.27 -8.52
C THR A 193 -7.14 -21.87 -7.99
N PRO A 194 -8.32 -21.31 -8.35
CA PRO A 194 -8.77 -20.02 -7.83
C PRO A 194 -8.84 -20.00 -6.29
N SER A 195 -8.40 -18.90 -5.69
CA SER A 195 -8.37 -18.70 -4.24
C SER A 195 -9.02 -17.37 -3.84
N VAL A 196 -9.20 -17.18 -2.53
CA VAL A 196 -9.74 -15.93 -1.97
C VAL A 196 -8.86 -14.71 -2.28
N PHE A 197 -7.56 -14.93 -2.49
CA PHE A 197 -6.61 -13.85 -2.79
C PHE A 197 -6.30 -13.71 -4.28
N SER A 198 -6.63 -14.71 -5.10
CA SER A 198 -6.48 -14.64 -6.57
C SER A 198 -7.71 -14.11 -7.27
N CYS A 199 -8.83 -13.94 -6.56
CA CYS A 199 -10.05 -13.34 -7.05
C CYS A 199 -10.48 -12.16 -6.18
N LYS A 200 -10.95 -11.08 -6.80
CA LYS A 200 -11.44 -9.88 -6.11
C LYS A 200 -12.65 -9.31 -6.83
N ARG A 201 -13.65 -8.86 -6.09
CA ARG A 201 -14.79 -8.12 -6.67
C ARG A 201 -14.40 -6.65 -6.85
N TYR A 202 -14.78 -6.08 -7.98
CA TYR A 202 -14.54 -4.67 -8.25
C TYR A 202 -15.40 -3.81 -7.33
N ASP A 203 -14.75 -2.93 -6.57
CA ASP A 203 -15.39 -1.93 -5.74
C ASP A 203 -14.66 -0.61 -5.98
N PRO A 204 -15.24 0.34 -6.74
CA PRO A 204 -14.58 1.57 -7.08
C PRO A 204 -14.29 2.40 -5.80
N PRO A 205 -13.15 3.08 -5.73
CA PRO A 205 -12.86 3.99 -4.62
C PRO A 205 -13.98 5.04 -4.51
N LYS A 206 -14.53 5.21 -3.32
CA LYS A 206 -15.55 6.22 -3.07
C LYS A 206 -14.94 7.61 -3.29
N PRO A 207 -15.66 8.55 -3.92
CA PRO A 207 -15.19 9.91 -4.02
C PRO A 207 -15.04 10.50 -2.62
N ASP A 208 -13.85 11.03 -2.32
CA ASP A 208 -13.58 11.71 -1.06
C ASP A 208 -14.36 13.02 -1.00
N ASN A 209 -15.56 12.98 -0.40
CA ASN A 209 -16.41 14.14 -0.14
C ASN A 209 -15.81 15.13 0.88
N LEU A 210 -14.56 14.96 1.31
CA LEU A 210 -13.93 15.84 2.30
C LEU A 210 -13.24 17.06 1.65
N THR A 211 -12.92 16.99 0.36
CA THR A 211 -12.25 18.09 -0.35
C THR A 211 -13.16 19.30 -0.57
N TRP A 212 -14.47 19.09 -0.79
CA TRP A 212 -15.42 20.20 -0.97
C TRP A 212 -15.71 20.95 0.34
N ILE A 213 -15.62 20.27 1.48
CA ILE A 213 -15.90 20.84 2.80
C ILE A 213 -14.83 21.86 3.20
N ILE A 214 -13.57 21.58 2.89
CA ILE A 214 -12.45 22.49 3.21
C ILE A 214 -12.46 23.70 2.28
N GLY A 215 -12.73 23.52 0.98
CA GLY A 215 -12.87 24.64 0.04
C GLY A 215 -14.06 25.54 0.35
N GLY A 216 -15.21 24.97 0.71
CA GLY A 216 -16.41 25.71 1.08
C GLY A 216 -16.27 26.53 2.36
N GLY A 217 -15.61 25.97 3.39
CA GLY A 217 -15.39 26.66 4.66
C GLY A 217 -14.51 27.91 4.55
N VAL A 218 -13.45 27.84 3.74
CA VAL A 218 -12.54 28.98 3.51
C VAL A 218 -13.23 30.11 2.75
N ILE A 219 -14.02 29.79 1.73
CA ILE A 219 -14.78 30.78 0.95
C ILE A 219 -15.86 31.45 1.83
N LEU A 220 -16.57 30.68 2.66
CA LEU A 220 -17.57 31.21 3.57
C LEU A 220 -16.96 32.17 4.60
N LEU A 221 -15.81 31.82 5.18
CA LEU A 221 -15.09 32.70 6.12
C LEU A 221 -14.63 34.01 5.45
N LEU A 222 -14.13 33.94 4.21
CA LEU A 222 -13.77 35.15 3.45
C LEU A 222 -14.98 36.05 3.20
N LEU A 223 -16.13 35.49 2.83
CA LEU A 223 -17.36 36.28 2.63
C LEU A 223 -17.85 36.93 3.94
N LEU A 224 -17.80 36.23 5.06
CA LEU A 224 -18.20 36.77 6.37
C LEU A 224 -17.29 37.92 6.82
N THR A 225 -15.98 37.80 6.61
CA THR A 225 -15.03 38.87 6.97
C THR A 225 -15.24 40.12 6.11
N ILE A 226 -15.43 39.96 4.79
CA ILE A 226 -15.73 41.08 3.88
C ILE A 226 -17.06 41.75 4.26
N GLY A 227 -18.11 40.96 4.50
CA GLY A 227 -19.42 41.48 4.91
C GLY A 227 -19.35 42.27 6.21
N SER A 228 -18.61 41.79 7.21
CA SER A 228 -18.39 42.48 8.48
C SER A 228 -17.67 43.82 8.30
N VAL A 229 -16.63 43.87 7.46
CA VAL A 229 -15.89 45.11 7.16
C VAL A 229 -16.79 46.13 6.45
N ILE A 230 -17.60 45.71 5.48
CA ILE A 230 -18.56 46.58 4.78
C ILE A 230 -19.59 47.13 5.77
N LEU A 231 -20.20 46.27 6.59
CA LEU A 231 -21.18 46.69 7.60
C LEU A 231 -20.58 47.67 8.62
N TRP A 232 -19.33 47.44 9.04
CA TRP A 232 -18.61 48.36 9.93
C TRP A 232 -18.38 49.71 9.25
N LYS A 233 -17.90 49.73 8.00
CA LYS A 233 -17.71 50.97 7.22
C LYS A 233 -19.04 51.71 7.03
N CYS A 234 -20.12 51.03 6.67
CA CYS A 234 -21.45 51.62 6.56
C CYS A 234 -21.95 52.20 7.88
N LYS A 235 -21.74 51.53 9.02
CA LYS A 235 -22.09 52.06 10.35
C LYS A 235 -21.28 53.31 10.70
N MET A 236 -19.99 53.35 10.35
CA MET A 236 -19.14 54.52 10.59
C MET A 236 -19.51 55.72 9.69
N CYS A 237 -19.85 55.48 8.42
CA CYS A 237 -20.38 56.53 7.53
C CYS A 237 -21.74 57.08 8.02
N LYS A 238 -22.60 56.23 8.58
CA LYS A 238 -23.88 56.67 9.18
C LYS A 238 -23.69 57.42 10.51
N LYS A 239 -22.65 57.12 11.27
CA LYS A 239 -22.35 57.81 12.54
C LYS A 239 -21.78 59.21 12.29
N GLY A 240 -20.91 59.40 11.29
CA GLY A 240 -20.42 60.72 10.90
C GLY A 240 -21.50 61.65 10.31
N LYS A 241 -22.55 61.12 9.69
CA LYS A 241 -23.66 61.93 9.14
C LYS A 241 -24.65 62.42 10.21
N ARG A 242 -24.68 61.81 11.41
CA ARG A 242 -25.54 62.27 12.52
C ARG A 242 -24.94 63.45 13.29
N ASP A 243 -23.61 63.54 13.39
CA ASP A 243 -22.93 64.67 14.04
C ASP A 243 -22.92 65.95 13.19
N SER A 244 -23.16 65.87 11.89
CA SER A 244 -23.15 67.06 11.00
C SER A 244 -24.51 67.75 10.82
N THR A 245 -25.57 67.30 11.53
CA THR A 245 -26.91 67.89 11.42
C THR A 245 -27.37 68.70 12.63
N GLU A 246 -26.50 69.02 13.60
CA GLU A 246 -26.84 69.85 14.77
C GLU A 246 -26.49 71.35 14.61
N GLY A 247 -26.10 71.80 13.41
CA GLY A 247 -25.61 73.16 13.18
C GLY A 247 -26.42 73.97 12.17
N LEU A 248 -27.71 74.20 12.41
CA LEU A 248 -28.45 75.33 11.81
C LEU A 248 -29.36 75.95 12.86
N GLY A 249 -28.75 76.79 13.71
CA GLY A 249 -29.47 77.74 14.54
C GLY A 249 -30.14 78.80 13.66
N ASN A 250 -31.44 79.00 13.88
CA ASN A 250 -32.24 80.02 13.22
C ASN A 250 -32.20 81.29 14.10
N PRO A 251 -31.67 82.44 13.65
CA PRO A 251 -31.77 83.66 14.44
C PRO A 251 -33.15 84.31 14.28
N SER A 252 -33.91 84.38 15.38
CA SER A 252 -35.12 85.20 15.47
C SER A 252 -34.73 86.69 15.46
N TYR A 253 -35.23 87.43 14.48
CA TYR A 253 -35.22 88.89 14.47
C TYR A 253 -36.29 89.42 15.44
N THR A 254 -35.87 90.21 16.42
CA THR A 254 -36.75 91.07 17.23
C THR A 254 -36.92 92.41 16.53
N THR A 255 -38.15 92.77 16.18
CA THR A 255 -38.54 94.12 15.76
C THR A 255 -39.50 94.67 16.82
N GLY A 256 -38.97 95.40 17.80
CA GLY A 256 -39.73 96.44 18.52
C GLY A 256 -39.14 97.76 18.04
N GLY A 257 -39.88 98.71 17.48
CA GLY A 257 -41.15 99.23 17.95
C GLY A 257 -40.85 100.63 18.49
N THR A 258 -40.84 101.63 17.61
CA THR A 258 -40.63 103.04 17.93
C THR A 258 -41.97 103.76 17.89
N LEU A 259 -42.24 104.50 18.98
CA LEU A 259 -43.32 105.47 19.25
C LEU A 259 -44.72 104.94 19.56
#